data_AF-A0A090T628-F1
#
_entry.id   AF-A0A090T628-F1
#
_cell.length_a   1.000
_cell.length_b   1.000
_cell.length_c   1.000
_cell.angle_alpha   90.00
_cell.angle_beta   90.00
_cell.angle_gamma   90.00
#
_symmetry.space_group_name_H-M   'P 1'
#
loop_
_entity.id
_entity.type
_entity.pdbx_description
1 polymer ?
#
loop_
_entity_poly.entity_id
_entity_poly.type
_entity_poly.pdbx_seq_one_letter_code
_entity_poly.pdbx_strand_id
1 'polypeptide(L)'
;MLNEIIRYVLDLGPTVMLPIVIMIFSMAFGMKLGDAFKSGLHIGIGFVGIGLVIGLMLESIGPAAQEMTANFGIELSVVDLGWPGTAPITWASEMALIAIPIAIAVNILMLVSKMTRVVNVDIWNIWHMTFTGAMVHMATDSYMLGIVGVIVHAAFAYKLGDWFARDTKNYFGLDGIAVPHGTSAYCGLLRSWLTQLLKRSLVFAISTSLLMAFRKNSVHSVSR
;
A
#
# COMPACT_ATOMS: atom_id res chain seq x y z
N MET A 1 -17.30 4.88 -29.02
CA MET A 1 -15.87 4.86 -29.41
C MET A 1 -14.93 4.81 -28.20
N LEU A 2 -14.67 5.90 -27.45
CA LEU A 2 -13.71 5.82 -26.31
C LEU A 2 -14.19 4.90 -25.18
N ASN A 3 -15.47 4.99 -24.80
CA ASN A 3 -16.06 4.09 -23.79
C ASN A 3 -16.10 2.62 -24.22
N GLU A 4 -16.16 2.32 -25.53
CA GLU A 4 -16.12 0.95 -26.05
C GLU A 4 -14.70 0.39 -26.04
N ILE A 5 -13.70 1.22 -26.35
CA ILE A 5 -12.29 0.85 -26.25
C ILE A 5 -11.92 0.62 -24.77
N ILE A 6 -12.40 1.48 -23.87
CA ILE A 6 -12.19 1.31 -22.43
C ILE A 6 -12.85 0.01 -21.96
N ARG A 7 -14.11 -0.26 -22.32
CA ARG A 7 -14.78 -1.53 -21.97
C ARG A 7 -14.08 -2.75 -22.53
N TYR A 8 -13.64 -2.71 -23.79
CA TYR A 8 -12.86 -3.79 -24.39
C TYR A 8 -11.56 -4.05 -23.63
N VAL A 9 -10.88 -3.00 -23.18
CA VAL A 9 -9.65 -3.10 -22.37
C VAL A 9 -9.94 -3.61 -20.96
N LEU A 10 -11.09 -3.28 -20.38
CA LEU A 10 -11.53 -3.76 -19.07
C LEU A 10 -11.97 -5.24 -19.11
N ASP A 11 -12.62 -5.67 -20.19
CA ASP A 11 -13.11 -7.05 -20.38
C ASP A 11 -11.97 -8.07 -20.59
N LEU A 12 -10.78 -7.62 -21.02
CA LEU A 12 -9.57 -8.45 -21.09
C LEU A 12 -9.08 -8.92 -19.71
N GLY A 13 -9.58 -8.30 -18.64
CA GLY A 13 -9.26 -8.62 -17.27
C GLY A 13 -7.92 -8.08 -16.80
N PRO A 14 -7.72 -7.99 -15.47
CA PRO A 14 -6.52 -7.38 -14.87
C PRO A 14 -5.21 -8.04 -15.32
N THR A 15 -5.24 -9.36 -15.51
CA THR A 15 -4.08 -10.19 -15.86
C THR A 15 -3.47 -9.84 -17.21
N VAL A 16 -4.26 -9.30 -18.14
CA VAL A 16 -3.81 -8.90 -19.49
C VAL A 16 -3.67 -7.38 -19.58
N MET A 17 -4.60 -6.65 -18.96
CA MET A 17 -4.61 -5.19 -18.99
C MET A 17 -3.36 -4.58 -18.34
N LEU A 18 -2.96 -5.07 -17.17
CA LEU A 18 -1.82 -4.53 -16.43
C LEU A 18 -0.47 -4.67 -17.15
N PRO A 19 -0.12 -5.86 -17.71
CA PRO A 19 1.05 -6.01 -18.56
C PRO A 19 1.10 -5.04 -19.75
N ILE A 20 -0.04 -4.82 -20.42
CA ILE A 20 -0.12 -3.93 -21.57
C ILE A 20 0.12 -2.48 -21.15
N VAL A 21 -0.53 -2.04 -20.07
CA VAL A 21 -0.36 -0.69 -19.53
C VAL A 21 1.10 -0.46 -19.13
N ILE A 22 1.72 -1.40 -18.42
CA ILE A 22 3.12 -1.28 -18.00
C ILE A 22 4.06 -1.29 -19.21
N MET A 23 3.77 -2.09 -20.24
CA MET A 23 4.55 -2.08 -21.48
C MET A 23 4.48 -0.71 -22.19
N ILE A 24 3.30 -0.09 -22.28
CA ILE A 24 3.12 1.25 -22.87
C ILE A 24 3.92 2.29 -22.08
N PHE A 25 3.80 2.29 -20.75
CA PHE A 25 4.57 3.22 -19.90
C PHE A 25 6.07 2.98 -20.00
N SER A 26 6.52 1.72 -20.02
CA SER A 26 7.94 1.36 -20.16
C SER A 26 8.53 1.89 -21.46
N MET A 27 7.77 1.83 -22.56
CA MET A 27 8.16 2.43 -23.83
C MET A 27 8.20 3.97 -23.75
N ALA A 28 7.25 4.60 -23.06
CA ALA A 28 7.23 6.05 -22.86
C ALA A 28 8.45 6.56 -22.06
N PHE A 29 9.01 5.74 -21.15
CA PHE A 29 10.26 6.03 -20.46
C PHE A 29 11.53 5.76 -21.28
N GLY A 30 11.40 5.37 -22.56
CA GLY A 30 12.52 5.17 -23.47
C GLY A 30 13.13 3.76 -23.43
N MET A 31 12.43 2.77 -22.88
CA MET A 31 12.87 1.37 -22.99
C MET A 31 12.69 0.85 -24.42
N LYS A 32 13.60 -0.03 -24.86
CA LYS A 32 13.47 -0.72 -26.14
C LYS A 32 12.26 -1.65 -26.11
N LEU A 33 11.56 -1.76 -27.23
CA LEU A 33 10.32 -2.55 -27.35
C LEU A 33 10.50 -4.01 -26.90
N GLY A 34 11.65 -4.62 -27.19
CA GLY A 34 11.97 -5.97 -26.74
C GLY A 34 12.11 -6.12 -25.21
N ASP A 35 12.63 -5.10 -24.52
CA ASP A 35 12.79 -5.11 -23.07
C ASP A 35 11.47 -4.77 -22.36
N ALA A 36 10.69 -3.84 -22.93
CA ALA A 36 9.34 -3.53 -22.46
C ALA A 36 8.39 -4.73 -22.58
N PHE A 37 8.44 -5.48 -23.69
CA PHE A 37 7.64 -6.68 -23.87
C PHE A 37 8.01 -7.78 -22.87
N LYS A 38 9.32 -8.03 -22.67
CA LYS A 38 9.78 -8.98 -21.66
C LYS A 38 9.31 -8.58 -20.26
N SER A 39 9.45 -7.31 -19.89
CA SER A 39 9.02 -6.80 -18.59
C SER A 39 7.51 -6.99 -18.37
N GLY A 40 6.68 -6.58 -19.34
CA GLY A 40 5.24 -6.81 -19.29
C GLY A 40 4.88 -8.29 -19.15
N LEU A 41 5.54 -9.17 -19.92
CA LEU A 41 5.31 -10.62 -19.85
C LEU A 41 5.67 -11.22 -18.48
N HIS A 42 6.80 -10.82 -17.88
CA HIS A 42 7.19 -11.29 -16.55
C HIS A 42 6.17 -10.89 -15.48
N ILE A 43 5.65 -9.67 -15.57
CA ILE A 43 4.62 -9.16 -14.66
C ILE A 43 3.32 -9.94 -14.85
N GLY A 44 2.92 -10.22 -16.10
CA GLY A 44 1.74 -11.02 -16.40
C GLY A 44 1.82 -12.44 -15.83
N ILE A 45 2.95 -13.12 -15.99
CA ILE A 45 3.18 -14.46 -15.41
C ILE A 45 3.10 -14.40 -13.88
N GLY A 46 3.66 -13.35 -13.26
CA GLY A 46 3.58 -13.12 -11.83
C GLY A 46 2.13 -12.98 -11.33
N PHE A 47 1.28 -12.24 -12.05
CA PHE A 47 -0.13 -12.10 -11.70
C PHE A 47 -0.91 -13.41 -11.80
N VAL A 48 -0.66 -14.21 -12.84
CA VAL A 48 -1.26 -15.53 -12.97
C VAL A 48 -0.85 -16.41 -11.78
N GLY A 49 0.43 -16.43 -11.43
CA GLY A 49 0.95 -17.20 -10.30
C GLY A 49 0.32 -16.80 -8.96
N ILE A 50 0.24 -15.51 -8.68
CA ILE A 50 -0.39 -14.99 -7.46
C ILE A 50 -1.88 -15.36 -7.42
N GLY A 51 -2.60 -15.17 -8.54
CA GLY A 51 -4.02 -15.52 -8.65
C GLY A 51 -4.29 -17.01 -8.37
N LEU A 52 -3.44 -17.90 -8.88
CA LEU A 52 -3.54 -19.34 -8.62
C LEU A 52 -3.35 -19.68 -7.13
N VAL A 53 -2.34 -19.10 -6.49
CA VAL A 53 -2.09 -19.35 -5.06
C VAL A 53 -3.23 -18.82 -4.20
N ILE A 54 -3.75 -17.64 -4.49
CA ILE A 54 -4.89 -17.06 -3.75
C ILE A 54 -6.14 -17.89 -3.96
N GLY A 55 -6.42 -18.32 -5.19
CA GLY A 55 -7.54 -19.22 -5.49
C GLY A 55 -7.45 -20.50 -4.65
N LEU A 56 -6.28 -21.15 -4.64
CA LEU A 56 -6.06 -22.35 -3.83
C LEU A 56 -6.24 -22.09 -2.32
N MET A 57 -5.75 -20.96 -1.82
CA MET A 57 -5.94 -20.58 -0.41
C MET A 57 -7.41 -20.34 -0.07
N LEU A 58 -8.16 -19.65 -0.93
CA LEU A 58 -9.59 -19.39 -0.74
C LEU A 58 -10.41 -20.69 -0.80
N GLU A 59 -10.09 -21.61 -1.70
CA GLU A 59 -10.73 -22.92 -1.79
C GLU A 59 -10.43 -23.80 -0.57
N SER A 60 -9.21 -23.73 -0.04
CA SER A 60 -8.79 -24.56 1.10
C SER A 60 -9.26 -24.01 2.45
N ILE A 61 -9.26 -22.67 2.62
CA ILE A 61 -9.52 -22.01 3.91
C ILE A 61 -10.94 -21.46 3.97
N GLY A 62 -11.56 -21.10 2.84
CA GLY A 62 -12.90 -20.53 2.77
C GLY A 62 -13.97 -21.38 3.45
N PRO A 63 -14.09 -22.70 3.15
CA PRO A 63 -15.04 -23.58 3.81
C PRO A 63 -14.82 -23.65 5.34
N ALA A 64 -13.56 -23.72 5.78
CA ALA A 64 -13.24 -23.75 7.21
C ALA A 64 -13.62 -22.43 7.91
N ALA A 65 -13.45 -21.28 7.25
CA ALA A 65 -13.87 -19.99 7.77
C ALA A 65 -15.41 -19.87 7.84
N GLN A 66 -16.13 -20.43 6.87
CA GLN A 66 -17.61 -20.47 6.89
C GLN A 66 -18.14 -21.39 7.99
N GLU A 67 -17.53 -22.55 8.20
CA GLU A 67 -17.90 -23.43 9.31
C GLU A 67 -17.58 -22.81 10.67
N MET A 68 -16.46 -22.10 10.82
CA MET A 68 -16.16 -21.33 12.02
C MET A 68 -17.26 -20.29 12.29
N THR A 69 -17.66 -19.54 11.27
CA THR A 69 -18.70 -18.51 11.32
C THR A 69 -20.04 -19.11 11.79
N ALA A 70 -20.44 -20.27 11.25
CA ALA A 70 -21.63 -21.01 11.66
C ALA A 70 -21.57 -21.53 13.11
N ASN A 71 -20.41 -22.02 13.55
CA ASN A 71 -20.23 -22.54 14.91
C ASN A 71 -20.20 -21.45 16.00
N PHE A 72 -19.66 -20.27 15.67
CA PHE A 72 -19.57 -19.13 16.59
C PHE A 72 -20.80 -18.21 16.54
N GLY A 73 -21.76 -18.45 15.64
CA GLY A 73 -22.96 -17.62 15.48
C GLY A 73 -22.66 -16.18 15.05
N ILE A 74 -21.48 -15.97 14.45
CA ILE A 74 -21.06 -14.68 13.89
C ILE A 74 -21.52 -14.71 12.44
N GLU A 75 -22.19 -13.67 11.92
CA GLU A 75 -22.44 -13.57 10.47
C GLU A 75 -21.29 -12.78 9.83
N LEU A 76 -20.33 -13.49 9.22
CA LEU A 76 -19.28 -12.85 8.44
C LEU A 76 -19.73 -12.78 6.97
N SER A 77 -20.37 -11.67 6.60
CA SER A 77 -20.89 -11.44 5.24
C SER A 77 -19.81 -11.04 4.23
N VAL A 78 -18.58 -10.75 4.68
CA VAL A 78 -17.49 -10.23 3.84
C VAL A 78 -16.20 -11.00 4.11
N VAL A 79 -15.57 -11.48 3.04
CA VAL A 79 -14.25 -12.11 3.07
C VAL A 79 -13.22 -11.10 2.58
N ASP A 80 -12.17 -10.86 3.38
CA ASP A 80 -11.05 -10.01 2.98
C ASP A 80 -10.19 -10.73 1.93
N LEU A 81 -10.14 -10.16 0.73
CA LEU A 81 -9.37 -10.68 -0.41
C LEU A 81 -7.88 -10.30 -0.34
N GLY A 82 -7.52 -9.44 0.61
CA GLY A 82 -6.18 -8.88 0.77
C GLY A 82 -5.74 -8.00 -0.40
N TRP A 83 -4.53 -7.47 -0.26
CA TRP A 83 -3.91 -6.61 -1.29
C TRP A 83 -3.81 -7.25 -2.69
N PRO A 84 -3.53 -8.56 -2.86
CA PRO A 84 -3.33 -9.11 -4.19
C PRO A 84 -4.65 -9.46 -4.89
N GLY A 85 -5.78 -9.53 -4.16
CA GLY A 85 -7.12 -9.56 -4.76
C GLY A 85 -7.63 -8.16 -5.11
N THR A 86 -7.41 -7.17 -4.25
CA THR A 86 -7.95 -5.81 -4.45
C THR A 86 -7.19 -5.01 -5.50
N ALA A 87 -5.86 -5.18 -5.63
CA ALA A 87 -5.06 -4.40 -6.57
C ALA A 87 -5.44 -4.64 -8.04
N PRO A 88 -5.59 -5.89 -8.53
CA PRO A 88 -6.02 -6.15 -9.89
C PRO A 88 -7.44 -5.63 -10.17
N ILE A 89 -8.37 -5.77 -9.22
CA ILE A 89 -9.74 -5.25 -9.33
C ILE A 89 -9.73 -3.72 -9.48
N THR A 90 -8.88 -3.05 -8.71
CA THR A 90 -8.70 -1.59 -8.80
C THR A 90 -8.24 -1.17 -10.18
N TRP A 91 -7.31 -1.90 -10.75
CA TRP A 91 -6.78 -1.61 -12.07
C TRP A 91 -7.82 -1.82 -13.18
N ALA A 92 -8.76 -2.76 -12.99
CA ALA A 92 -9.91 -2.92 -13.87
C ALA A 92 -11.03 -1.87 -13.64
N SER A 93 -10.83 -0.88 -12.76
CA SER A 93 -11.81 0.20 -12.60
C SER A 93 -11.65 1.30 -13.65
N GLU A 94 -12.75 1.98 -13.99
CA GLU A 94 -12.74 3.13 -14.91
C GLU A 94 -11.86 4.30 -14.41
N MET A 95 -11.56 4.34 -13.11
CA MET A 95 -10.69 5.34 -12.47
C MET A 95 -9.20 5.08 -12.72
N ALA A 96 -8.81 3.86 -13.09
CA ALA A 96 -7.41 3.47 -13.17
C ALA A 96 -6.60 4.27 -14.21
N LEU A 97 -7.20 4.55 -15.37
CA LEU A 97 -6.52 5.24 -16.45
C LEU A 97 -6.22 6.71 -16.11
N ILE A 98 -7.17 7.39 -15.43
CA ILE A 98 -7.02 8.80 -15.07
C ILE A 98 -6.20 8.99 -13.79
N ALA A 99 -6.18 8.00 -12.90
CA ALA A 99 -5.47 8.10 -11.64
C ALA A 99 -3.95 8.25 -11.81
N ILE A 100 -3.34 7.62 -12.83
CA ILE A 100 -1.89 7.72 -13.09
C ILE A 100 -1.46 9.17 -13.40
N PRO A 101 -2.00 9.84 -14.44
CA PRO A 101 -1.59 11.22 -14.74
C PRO A 101 -1.91 12.18 -13.61
N ILE A 102 -3.03 11.99 -12.89
CA ILE A 102 -3.39 12.82 -11.73
C ILE A 102 -2.40 12.62 -10.59
N ALA A 103 -2.06 11.39 -10.24
CA ALA A 103 -1.11 11.08 -9.18
C ALA A 103 0.26 11.71 -9.45
N ILE A 104 0.74 11.59 -10.69
CA ILE A 104 1.99 12.21 -11.15
C ILE A 104 1.89 13.74 -11.06
N ALA A 105 0.79 14.33 -11.53
CA ALA A 105 0.58 15.78 -11.46
C ALA A 105 0.57 16.29 -10.01
N VAL A 106 -0.10 15.57 -9.09
CA VAL A 106 -0.10 15.88 -7.65
C VAL A 106 1.31 15.77 -7.08
N ASN A 107 2.07 14.74 -7.45
CA ASN A 107 3.44 14.60 -6.98
C ASN A 107 4.33 15.77 -7.43
N ILE A 108 4.26 16.13 -8.72
CA ILE A 108 4.99 17.28 -9.27
C ILE A 108 4.58 18.58 -8.57
N LEU A 109 3.27 18.80 -8.35
CA LEU A 109 2.76 19.97 -7.65
C LEU A 109 3.30 20.06 -6.23
N MET A 110 3.34 18.95 -5.49
CA MET A 110 3.88 18.89 -4.13
C MET A 110 5.40 19.14 -4.09
N LEU A 111 6.14 18.72 -5.13
CA LEU A 111 7.57 18.98 -5.25
C LEU A 111 7.85 20.45 -5.55
N VAL A 112 7.13 21.06 -6.50
CA VAL A 112 7.29 22.49 -6.86
C VAL A 112 6.90 23.40 -5.71
N SER A 113 5.83 23.07 -5.00
CA SER A 113 5.40 23.77 -3.77
C SER A 113 6.29 23.47 -2.54
N LYS A 114 7.33 22.64 -2.70
CA LYS A 114 8.27 22.22 -1.63
C LYS A 114 7.58 21.55 -0.43
N MET A 115 6.39 20.98 -0.64
CA MET A 115 5.65 20.27 0.42
C MET A 115 6.26 18.90 0.73
N THR A 116 6.92 18.26 -0.24
CA THR A 116 7.63 16.98 -0.11
C THR A 116 8.96 17.02 -0.87
N ARG A 117 9.90 16.13 -0.52
CA ARG A 117 11.16 15.92 -1.27
C ARG A 117 11.22 14.56 -1.97
N VAL A 118 10.10 13.84 -2.01
CA VAL A 118 10.02 12.47 -2.53
C VAL A 118 9.35 12.46 -3.90
N VAL A 119 10.03 11.85 -4.87
CA VAL A 119 9.49 11.55 -6.20
C VAL A 119 8.97 10.11 -6.19
N ASN A 120 7.70 9.92 -6.51
CA ASN A 120 7.12 8.59 -6.68
C ASN A 120 7.39 8.09 -8.10
N VAL A 121 8.34 7.17 -8.22
CA VAL A 121 8.69 6.51 -9.49
C VAL A 121 7.96 5.19 -9.70
N ASP A 122 7.33 4.64 -8.66
CA ASP A 122 6.58 3.39 -8.72
C ASP A 122 5.13 3.64 -9.17
N ILE A 123 4.85 3.28 -10.42
CA ILE A 123 3.53 3.41 -11.05
C ILE A 123 2.58 2.30 -10.60
N TRP A 124 3.11 1.09 -10.35
CA TRP A 124 2.30 -0.03 -9.87
C TRP A 124 1.58 0.35 -8.58
N ASN A 125 2.29 1.04 -7.69
CA ASN A 125 1.76 1.37 -6.38
C ASN A 125 0.72 2.52 -6.38
N ILE A 126 0.44 3.14 -7.53
CA ILE A 126 -0.66 4.12 -7.67
C ILE A 126 -2.02 3.43 -7.46
N TRP A 127 -2.10 2.10 -7.51
CA TRP A 127 -3.32 1.36 -7.23
C TRP A 127 -3.95 1.70 -5.87
N HIS A 128 -3.18 2.01 -4.83
CA HIS A 128 -3.75 2.36 -3.52
C HIS A 128 -4.61 3.63 -3.54
N MET A 129 -4.13 4.66 -4.25
CA MET A 129 -4.87 5.91 -4.41
C MET A 129 -6.03 5.74 -5.38
N THR A 130 -5.82 4.98 -6.47
CA THR A 130 -6.90 4.60 -7.39
C THR A 130 -8.00 3.82 -6.69
N PHE A 131 -7.68 2.89 -5.79
CA PHE A 131 -8.65 2.07 -5.06
C PHE A 131 -9.56 2.94 -4.22
N THR A 132 -8.99 3.92 -3.53
CA THR A 132 -9.76 4.88 -2.73
C THR A 132 -10.68 5.72 -3.62
N GLY A 133 -10.17 6.20 -4.76
CA GLY A 133 -10.98 6.92 -5.74
C GLY A 133 -12.10 6.07 -6.33
N ALA A 134 -11.82 4.80 -6.65
CA ALA A 134 -12.78 3.84 -7.17
C ALA A 134 -13.88 3.54 -6.14
N MET A 135 -13.53 3.35 -4.87
CA MET A 135 -14.53 3.17 -3.80
C MET A 135 -15.42 4.40 -3.63
N VAL A 136 -14.86 5.61 -3.64
CA VAL A 136 -15.64 6.86 -3.54
C VAL A 136 -16.57 7.02 -4.74
N HIS A 137 -16.09 6.67 -5.94
CA HIS A 137 -16.91 6.68 -7.14
C HIS A 137 -18.04 5.66 -7.05
N MET A 138 -17.76 4.42 -6.65
CA MET A 138 -18.77 3.37 -6.48
C MET A 138 -19.82 3.69 -5.41
N ALA A 139 -19.44 4.42 -4.35
CA ALA A 139 -20.36 4.79 -3.28
C ALA A 139 -21.23 6.01 -3.61
N THR A 140 -20.77 6.89 -4.51
CA THR A 140 -21.41 8.21 -4.75
C THR A 140 -21.90 8.39 -6.19
N ASP A 141 -21.61 7.44 -7.09
CA ASP A 141 -21.81 7.51 -8.55
C ASP A 141 -21.17 8.73 -9.24
N SER A 142 -20.35 9.50 -8.53
CA SER A 142 -19.76 10.75 -9.03
C SER A 142 -18.30 10.55 -9.40
N TYR A 143 -18.01 10.70 -10.69
CA TYR A 143 -16.65 10.58 -11.23
C TYR A 143 -15.72 11.68 -10.66
N MET A 144 -16.23 12.90 -10.48
CA MET A 144 -15.44 14.01 -9.95
C MET A 144 -15.03 13.80 -8.49
N LEU A 145 -15.92 13.22 -7.67
CA LEU A 145 -15.59 12.93 -6.27
C LEU A 145 -14.55 11.81 -6.16
N GLY A 146 -14.60 10.81 -7.04
CA GLY A 146 -13.56 9.78 -7.13
C GLY A 146 -12.19 10.37 -7.44
N ILE A 147 -12.09 11.30 -8.40
CA ILE A 147 -10.85 12.02 -8.71
C ILE A 147 -10.32 12.80 -7.49
N VAL A 148 -11.18 13.53 -6.79
CA VAL A 148 -10.78 14.25 -5.58
C VAL A 148 -10.28 13.27 -4.52
N GLY A 149 -10.91 12.10 -4.38
CA GLY A 149 -10.45 11.01 -3.52
C GLY A 149 -9.03 10.55 -3.86
N VAL A 150 -8.72 10.36 -5.14
CA VAL A 150 -7.36 10.02 -5.60
C VAL A 150 -6.37 11.13 -5.22
N ILE A 151 -6.70 12.40 -5.48
CA ILE A 151 -5.82 13.55 -5.20
C ILE A 151 -5.49 13.64 -3.71
N VAL A 152 -6.51 13.56 -2.86
CA VAL A 152 -6.35 13.65 -1.41
C VAL A 152 -5.51 12.49 -0.91
N HIS A 153 -5.83 11.26 -1.31
CA HIS A 153 -5.06 10.09 -0.90
C HIS A 153 -3.60 10.20 -1.37
N ALA A 154 -3.35 10.57 -2.61
CA ALA A 154 -2.02 10.76 -3.16
C ALA A 154 -1.22 11.80 -2.35
N ALA A 155 -1.82 12.95 -2.05
CA ALA A 155 -1.18 14.00 -1.26
C ALA A 155 -0.80 13.53 0.15
N PHE A 156 -1.70 12.79 0.81
CA PHE A 156 -1.41 12.19 2.12
C PHE A 156 -0.30 11.14 2.05
N ALA A 157 -0.37 10.21 1.09
CA ALA A 157 0.63 9.15 0.94
C ALA A 157 2.03 9.72 0.67
N TYR A 158 2.15 10.73 -0.21
CA TYR A 158 3.41 11.39 -0.50
C TYR A 158 3.96 12.15 0.71
N LYS A 159 3.09 12.84 1.47
CA LYS A 159 3.52 13.57 2.67
C LYS A 159 4.01 12.64 3.77
N LEU A 160 3.30 11.53 3.98
CA LEU A 160 3.68 10.51 4.95
C LEU A 160 4.98 9.80 4.51
N GLY A 161 5.14 9.50 3.22
CA GLY A 161 6.39 8.94 2.68
C GLY A 161 7.61 9.81 2.95
N ASP A 162 7.49 11.14 2.80
CA ASP A 162 8.55 12.10 3.14
C ASP A 162 8.89 12.11 4.63
N TRP A 163 7.88 11.94 5.50
CA TRP A 163 8.11 11.86 6.94
C TRP A 163 8.83 10.56 7.34
N PHE A 164 8.39 9.42 6.79
CA PHE A 164 8.96 8.12 7.09
C PHE A 164 10.30 7.85 6.39
N ALA A 165 10.75 8.72 5.48
CA ALA A 165 12.05 8.60 4.84
C ALA A 165 13.21 8.47 5.85
N ARG A 166 13.12 9.15 7.00
CA ARG A 166 14.11 9.04 8.09
C ARG A 166 14.08 7.66 8.77
N ASP A 167 12.90 7.12 8.99
CA ASP A 167 12.73 5.81 9.62
C ASP A 167 13.16 4.69 8.67
N THR A 168 12.89 4.84 7.37
CA THR A 168 13.36 3.91 6.33
C THR A 168 14.88 3.87 6.30
N LYS A 169 15.54 5.03 6.32
CA LYS A 169 16.99 5.13 6.41
C LYS A 169 17.55 4.48 7.68
N ASN A 170 17.01 4.82 8.85
CA ASN A 170 17.59 4.37 10.12
C ASN A 170 17.35 2.89 10.41
N TYR A 171 16.25 2.32 9.92
CA TYR A 171 15.90 0.92 10.17
C TYR A 171 16.36 -0.03 9.06
N PHE A 172 16.19 0.35 7.80
CA PHE A 172 16.55 -0.50 6.66
C PHE A 172 17.93 -0.18 6.07
N GLY A 173 18.58 0.92 6.49
CA GLY A 173 19.88 1.34 5.96
C GLY A 173 19.82 1.86 4.53
N LEU A 174 18.62 2.12 4.00
CA LEU A 174 18.41 2.57 2.63
C LEU A 174 18.52 4.09 2.55
N ASP A 175 19.71 4.58 2.21
CA ASP A 175 19.97 6.00 2.05
C ASP A 175 19.29 6.56 0.79
N GLY A 176 18.50 7.63 0.96
CA GLY A 176 17.85 8.34 -0.14
C GLY A 176 16.57 7.68 -0.68
N ILE A 177 16.12 6.55 -0.10
CA ILE A 177 14.90 5.86 -0.52
C ILE A 177 13.77 6.17 0.46
N ALA A 178 12.64 6.64 -0.07
CA ALA A 178 11.38 6.77 0.65
C ALA A 178 10.35 5.84 0.01
N VAL A 179 9.41 5.34 0.82
CA VAL A 179 8.34 4.44 0.36
C VAL A 179 7.00 5.16 0.51
N PRO A 180 6.59 5.99 -0.48
CA PRO A 180 5.42 6.85 -0.37
C PRO A 180 4.15 6.12 -0.86
N HIS A 181 3.84 4.98 -0.24
CA HIS A 181 2.81 4.05 -0.67
C HIS A 181 1.66 4.01 0.34
N GLY A 182 0.40 3.80 -0.09
CA GLY A 182 -0.76 3.88 0.81
C GLY A 182 -0.66 2.95 2.03
N THR A 183 -0.25 1.71 1.82
CA THR A 183 -0.03 0.72 2.91
C THR A 183 1.16 1.07 3.79
N SER A 184 2.30 1.45 3.21
CA SER A 184 3.49 1.84 3.98
C SER A 184 3.26 3.13 4.77
N ALA A 185 2.46 4.05 4.25
CA ALA A 185 2.13 5.32 4.89
C ALA A 185 1.31 5.13 6.16
N TYR A 186 0.26 4.29 6.11
CA TYR A 186 -0.53 4.00 7.31
C TYR A 186 0.21 3.09 8.31
N CYS A 187 0.85 2.02 7.82
CA CYS A 187 1.63 1.13 8.69
C CYS A 187 2.83 1.84 9.32
N GLY A 188 3.45 2.80 8.61
CA GLY A 188 4.51 3.66 9.13
C GLY A 188 4.04 4.50 10.31
N LEU A 189 2.82 5.07 10.22
CA LEU A 189 2.23 5.83 11.31
C LEU A 189 2.01 4.95 12.54
N LEU A 190 1.38 3.78 12.36
CA LEU A 190 1.15 2.82 13.43
C LEU A 190 2.46 2.37 14.08
N ARG A 191 3.48 2.07 13.27
CA ARG A 191 4.80 1.66 13.74
C ARG A 191 5.49 2.75 14.55
N SER A 192 5.47 4.00 14.06
CA SER A 192 6.12 5.13 14.74
C SER A 192 5.51 5.38 16.12
N TRP A 193 4.19 5.22 16.24
CA TRP A 193 3.47 5.34 17.50
C TRP A 193 3.76 4.16 18.43
N LEU A 194 3.68 2.92 17.93
CA LEU A 194 3.98 1.71 18.70
C LEU A 194 5.42 1.70 19.21
N THR A 195 6.38 2.11 18.39
CA THR A 195 7.79 2.19 18.77
C THR A 195 8.01 3.22 19.89
N GLN A 196 7.29 4.34 19.87
CA GLN A 196 7.36 5.33 20.95
C GLN A 196 6.75 4.80 22.25
N LEU A 197 5.64 4.06 22.17
CA LEU A 197 5.04 3.41 23.33
C LEU A 197 5.95 2.35 23.93
N LEU A 198 6.52 1.47 23.09
CA LEU A 198 7.43 0.42 23.52
C LEU A 198 8.72 1.01 24.12
N LYS A 199 9.27 2.08 23.55
CA LYS A 199 10.42 2.76 24.15
C LYS A 199 10.06 3.38 25.50
N ARG A 200 8.88 3.98 25.65
CA ARG A 200 8.42 4.52 26.94
C ARG A 200 8.22 3.42 27.99
N SER A 201 7.65 2.28 27.61
CA SER A 201 7.45 1.15 28.53
C SER A 201 8.77 0.45 28.88
N LEU A 202 9.71 0.29 27.94
CA LEU A 202 11.03 -0.27 28.22
C LEU A 202 11.86 0.64 29.13
N VAL A 203 11.87 1.95 28.88
CA VAL A 203 12.58 2.92 29.73
C VAL A 203 11.99 2.92 31.14
N PHE A 204 10.65 2.83 31.26
CA PHE A 204 9.98 2.69 32.55
C PHE A 204 10.35 1.38 33.26
N ALA A 205 10.37 0.25 32.52
CA ALA A 205 10.75 -1.05 33.07
C ALA A 205 12.23 -1.10 33.52
N ILE A 206 13.15 -0.54 32.75
CA ILE A 206 14.58 -0.46 33.08
C ILE A 206 14.80 0.47 34.28
N SER A 207 14.15 1.65 34.30
CA SER A 207 14.25 2.59 35.42
C SER A 207 13.73 2.00 36.72
N THR A 208 12.60 1.29 36.68
CA THR A 208 12.02 0.62 37.85
C THR A 208 12.91 -0.53 38.34
N SER A 209 13.46 -1.33 37.41
CA SER A 209 14.37 -2.44 37.75
C SER A 209 15.69 -1.94 38.35
N LEU A 210 16.25 -0.85 37.81
CA LEU A 210 17.44 -0.19 38.38
C LEU A 210 17.14 0.41 39.75
N LEU A 211 16.00 1.09 39.94
CA LEU A 211 15.58 1.59 41.26
C LEU A 211 15.42 0.46 42.28
N MET A 212 14.84 -0.68 41.88
CA MET A 212 14.72 -1.86 42.74
C MET A 212 16.09 -2.47 43.07
N ALA A 213 17.02 -2.50 42.12
CA ALA A 213 18.40 -2.95 42.33
C ALA A 213 19.18 -2.03 43.30
N PHE A 214 19.06 -0.71 43.13
CA PHE A 214 19.66 0.28 44.05
C PHE A 214 19.06 0.20 45.45
N ARG A 215 17.74 0.01 45.57
CA ARG A 215 17.08 -0.16 46.87
C ARG A 215 17.60 -1.41 47.59
N LYS A 216 17.81 -2.52 46.90
CA LYS A 216 18.33 -3.77 47.48
C LYS A 216 19.75 -3.62 48.02
N ASN A 217 20.62 -2.88 47.31
CA ASN A 217 22.00 -2.63 47.75
C ASN A 217 22.10 -1.60 48.89
N SER A 218 21.19 -0.62 48.97
CA SER A 218 21.19 0.37 50.07
C SER A 218 20.81 -0.24 51.43
N VAL A 219 20.06 -1.34 51.46
CA VAL A 219 19.65 -2.00 52.71
C VAL A 219 20.79 -2.84 53.31
N HIS A 220 21.75 -3.29 52.51
CA HIS A 220 22.89 -4.07 53.00
C HIS A 220 24.06 -3.21 53.51
N SER A 221 24.14 -1.91 53.17
CA SER A 221 25.23 -1.04 53.64
C SER A 221 24.98 -0.37 55.00
N VAL A 222 23.81 -0.58 55.63
CA VAL A 222 23.44 0.03 56.92
C VAL A 222 23.49 -0.98 58.08
N SER A 223 23.96 -2.22 57.84
CA SER A 223 24.11 -3.25 58.89
C SER A 223 25.56 -3.63 59.22
N ARG A 224 26.48 -2.67 59.12
CA ARG A 224 27.79 -2.74 59.79
C ARG A 224 27.90 -1.64 60.83
#